data_AF-A0A4R6WN51-F1
#
_entry.id   AF-A0A4R6WN51-F1
#
_cell.length_a   1.000
_cell.length_b   1.000
_cell.length_c   1.000
_cell.angle_alpha   90.00
_cell.angle_beta   90.00
_cell.angle_gamma   90.00
#
_symmetry.space_group_name_H-M   'P 1'
#
loop_
_entity.id
_entity.type
_entity.pdbx_description
1 polymer ?
#
loop_
_entity_poly.entity_id
_entity_poly.type
_entity_poly.pdbx_seq_one_letter_code
_entity_poly.pdbx_strand_id
1 'polypeptide(L)'
;MTKKMIWALSLFALFFSGCKKDEATGTVDTTYMSVKIDGIEKQFSAVNARWVDGGNFLEITGSNDGKEWLTITVMSENTRVSSGRYSLDTSGPNMLGGYSVTKDNQQLNVTATGGTYAPEDALNLEITKVNNTAVEGSFSGAFVRVEGLKTLQVVSIANGKFKADIKPN
;
A
#
# COMPACT_ATOMS: atom_id res chain seq x y z
N MET A 1 5.90 -82.79 -17.55
CA MET A 1 4.45 -82.64 -17.78
C MET A 1 3.89 -81.59 -16.83
N THR A 2 3.39 -80.49 -17.41
CA THR A 2 2.19 -79.73 -17.00
C THR A 2 2.05 -79.30 -15.53
N LYS A 3 2.33 -78.02 -15.22
CA LYS A 3 1.35 -76.92 -15.13
C LYS A 3 0.35 -77.04 -13.97
N LYS A 4 0.42 -76.08 -13.03
CA LYS A 4 -0.67 -75.41 -12.27
C LYS A 4 0.02 -74.49 -11.24
N MET A 5 0.21 -73.20 -11.48
CA MET A 5 -0.76 -72.10 -11.50
C MET A 5 -1.31 -71.78 -10.10
N ILE A 6 -1.56 -70.50 -9.88
CA ILE A 6 -2.26 -69.83 -8.76
C ILE A 6 -1.38 -69.70 -7.48
N TRP A 7 -1.10 -68.54 -6.88
CA TRP A 7 -1.82 -67.27 -6.74
C TRP A 7 -0.81 -66.11 -6.61
N ALA A 8 -0.82 -65.14 -7.54
CA ALA A 8 -0.18 -63.85 -7.33
C ALA A 8 -1.16 -62.97 -6.54
N LEU A 9 -1.07 -63.02 -5.22
CA LEU A 9 -1.88 -62.19 -4.33
C LEU A 9 -1.05 -61.00 -3.84
N SER A 10 -1.67 -59.83 -3.91
CA SER A 10 -1.45 -58.65 -3.06
C SER A 10 -0.07 -57.98 -3.11
N LEU A 11 0.05 -56.92 -3.91
CA LEU A 11 0.62 -55.63 -3.47
C LEU A 11 0.28 -54.52 -4.50
N PHE A 12 -1.00 -54.24 -4.70
CA PHE A 12 -1.46 -53.08 -5.47
C PHE A 12 -2.59 -52.38 -4.71
N ALA A 13 -2.22 -51.73 -3.61
CA ALA A 13 -3.06 -50.76 -2.91
C ALA A 13 -2.13 -49.74 -2.27
N LEU A 14 -2.57 -48.47 -2.25
CA LEU A 14 -1.86 -47.27 -1.79
C LEU A 14 -1.16 -46.45 -2.88
N PHE A 15 -1.85 -46.22 -3.99
CA PHE A 15 -1.91 -44.86 -4.56
C PHE A 15 -3.26 -44.25 -4.19
N PHE A 16 -3.26 -42.92 -4.04
CA PHE A 16 -4.33 -42.04 -3.55
C PHE A 16 -4.30 -41.67 -2.06
N SER A 17 -3.12 -41.27 -1.55
CA SER A 17 -3.11 -40.08 -0.69
C SER A 17 -3.47 -38.87 -1.56
N GLY A 18 -4.78 -38.67 -1.74
CA GLY A 18 -5.30 -37.40 -2.21
C GLY A 18 -4.96 -36.35 -1.16
N CYS A 19 -3.86 -35.62 -1.36
CA CYS A 19 -3.83 -34.24 -0.91
C CYS A 19 -5.01 -33.58 -1.61
N LYS A 20 -6.13 -33.43 -0.88
CA LYS A 20 -7.07 -32.36 -1.19
C LYS A 20 -6.22 -31.11 -1.16
N LYS A 21 -5.85 -30.63 -2.35
CA LYS A 21 -5.50 -29.25 -2.53
C LYS A 21 -6.81 -28.56 -2.16
N ASP A 22 -6.90 -28.11 -0.92
CA ASP A 22 -7.86 -27.09 -0.55
C ASP A 22 -7.50 -25.93 -1.47
N GLU A 23 -8.20 -25.85 -2.60
CA GLU A 23 -8.37 -24.60 -3.30
C GLU A 23 -9.17 -23.74 -2.34
N ALA A 24 -8.46 -23.14 -1.39
CA ALA A 24 -8.89 -21.92 -0.76
C ALA A 24 -9.06 -20.92 -1.91
N THR A 25 -10.26 -20.92 -2.46
CA THR A 25 -10.88 -19.80 -3.16
C THR A 25 -11.16 -18.70 -2.12
N GLY A 26 -10.15 -18.37 -1.33
CA GLY A 26 -10.08 -17.08 -0.67
C GLY A 26 -9.72 -16.12 -1.79
N THR A 27 -10.66 -15.29 -2.20
CA THR A 27 -10.38 -14.11 -2.98
C THR A 27 -9.21 -13.41 -2.28
N VAL A 28 -8.00 -13.48 -2.86
CA VAL A 28 -6.89 -12.68 -2.36
C VAL A 28 -7.36 -11.26 -2.57
N ASP A 29 -7.71 -10.60 -1.47
CA ASP A 29 -7.96 -9.18 -1.45
C ASP A 29 -6.65 -8.54 -1.91
N THR A 30 -6.59 -8.25 -3.20
CA THR A 30 -5.32 -8.00 -3.87
C THR A 30 -4.86 -6.65 -3.40
N THR A 31 -3.79 -6.65 -2.60
CA THR A 31 -3.14 -5.42 -2.15
C THR A 31 -2.51 -4.74 -3.36
N TYR A 32 -2.78 -3.45 -3.56
CA TYR A 32 -2.30 -2.67 -4.70
C TYR A 32 -2.14 -1.19 -4.35
N MET A 33 -1.29 -0.49 -5.09
CA MET A 33 -1.23 0.96 -5.13
C MET A 33 -0.84 1.38 -6.53
N SER A 34 -1.71 2.14 -7.17
CA SER A 34 -1.51 2.72 -8.49
C SER A 34 -1.65 4.23 -8.40
N VAL A 35 -0.84 4.96 -9.17
CA VAL A 35 -0.82 6.42 -9.15
C VAL A 35 -0.15 6.94 -10.42
N LYS A 36 -0.48 8.18 -10.80
CA LYS A 36 0.22 8.93 -11.84
C LYS A 36 1.12 9.97 -11.17
N ILE A 37 2.44 9.81 -11.31
CA ILE A 37 3.44 10.74 -10.77
C ILE A 37 4.06 11.49 -11.94
N ASP A 38 3.91 12.81 -11.97
CA ASP A 38 4.37 13.68 -13.08
C ASP A 38 3.95 13.18 -14.46
N GLY A 39 2.69 12.75 -14.55
CA GLY A 39 2.14 12.27 -15.81
C GLY A 39 2.45 10.80 -16.13
N ILE A 40 3.29 10.13 -15.34
CA ILE A 40 3.72 8.75 -15.58
C ILE A 40 2.95 7.81 -14.66
N GLU A 41 2.25 6.84 -15.25
CA GLU A 41 1.57 5.79 -14.49
C GLU A 41 2.59 4.90 -13.79
N LYS A 42 2.32 4.62 -12.51
CA LYS A 42 3.13 3.79 -11.64
C LYS A 42 2.25 2.82 -10.88
N GLN A 43 2.77 1.61 -10.77
CA GLN A 43 2.26 0.57 -9.90
C GLN A 43 3.36 0.25 -8.89
N PHE A 44 3.00 0.16 -7.62
CA PHE A 44 3.92 -0.29 -6.58
C PHE A 44 3.82 -1.80 -6.40
N SER A 45 4.96 -2.49 -6.38
CA SER A 45 5.07 -3.94 -6.27
C SER A 45 4.86 -4.45 -4.85
N ALA A 46 5.19 -3.63 -3.85
CA ALA A 46 4.93 -3.91 -2.45
C ALA A 46 4.16 -2.77 -1.81
N VAL A 47 3.01 -3.08 -1.23
CA VAL A 47 2.14 -2.12 -0.55
C VAL A 47 1.81 -2.64 0.83
N ASN A 48 1.85 -1.75 1.83
CA ASN A 48 1.51 -2.08 3.20
C ASN A 48 0.75 -0.91 3.85
N ALA A 49 -0.02 -1.23 4.88
CA ALA A 49 -0.53 -0.26 5.81
C ALA A 49 -0.28 -0.73 7.25
N ARG A 50 -0.21 0.23 8.18
CA ARG A 50 -0.11 -0.06 9.61
C ARG A 50 -0.74 1.02 10.46
N TRP A 51 -1.20 0.59 11.63
CA TRP A 51 -1.60 1.49 12.71
C TRP A 51 -0.35 1.95 13.47
N VAL A 52 -0.21 3.24 13.71
CA VAL A 52 0.87 3.82 14.53
C VAL A 52 0.23 4.52 15.73
N ASP A 53 0.99 4.62 16.82
CA ASP A 53 0.57 5.29 18.06
C ASP A 53 -0.78 4.77 18.61
N GLY A 54 -0.87 3.47 18.91
CA GLY A 54 -2.10 2.86 19.42
C GLY A 54 -3.29 2.86 18.44
N GLY A 55 -3.08 3.24 17.17
CA GLY A 55 -4.13 3.35 16.15
C GLY A 55 -4.56 4.78 15.84
N ASN A 56 -4.00 5.77 16.51
CA ASN A 56 -4.27 7.18 16.24
C ASN A 56 -3.82 7.60 14.85
N PHE A 57 -2.74 6.99 14.34
CA PHE A 57 -2.20 7.28 13.03
C PHE A 57 -2.35 6.08 12.09
N LEU A 58 -2.61 6.35 10.82
CA LEU A 58 -2.65 5.35 9.77
C LEU A 58 -1.60 5.70 8.72
N GLU A 59 -0.62 4.81 8.56
CA GLU A 59 0.43 4.92 7.54
C GLU A 59 0.14 3.92 6.42
N ILE A 60 0.19 4.40 5.18
CA ILE A 60 0.03 3.61 3.95
C ILE A 60 1.28 3.84 3.10
N THR A 61 1.97 2.76 2.74
CA THR A 61 3.22 2.83 1.98
C THR A 61 3.19 1.92 0.76
N GLY A 62 3.50 2.48 -0.40
CA GLY A 62 3.89 1.75 -1.60
C GLY A 62 5.40 1.82 -1.81
N SER A 63 6.00 0.73 -2.27
CA SER A 63 7.43 0.66 -2.58
C SER A 63 7.73 -0.20 -3.79
N ASN A 64 8.77 0.18 -4.55
CA ASN A 64 9.35 -0.60 -5.63
C ASN A 64 10.82 -0.86 -5.31
N ASP A 65 11.14 -2.13 -4.98
CA ASP A 65 12.50 -2.66 -4.81
C ASP A 65 13.43 -1.83 -3.91
N GLY A 66 12.86 -1.12 -2.93
CA GLY A 66 13.61 -0.23 -2.03
C GLY A 66 14.29 0.97 -2.73
N LYS A 67 13.90 1.28 -3.96
CA LYS A 67 14.42 2.42 -4.74
C LYS A 67 13.40 3.54 -4.87
N GLU A 68 12.14 3.24 -4.68
CA GLU A 68 11.05 4.19 -4.79
C GLU A 68 10.04 3.92 -3.69
N TRP A 69 9.60 4.98 -3.01
CA TRP A 69 8.65 4.93 -1.91
C TRP A 69 7.62 6.05 -2.08
N LEU A 70 6.36 5.72 -1.80
CA LEU A 70 5.29 6.66 -1.65
C LEU A 70 4.58 6.34 -0.34
N THR A 71 4.58 7.28 0.59
CA THR A 71 3.97 7.14 1.91
C THR A 71 2.91 8.21 2.11
N ILE A 72 1.80 7.81 2.69
CA ILE A 72 0.73 8.70 3.14
C ILE A 72 0.44 8.35 4.59
N THR A 73 0.53 9.34 5.47
CA THR A 73 0.24 9.20 6.89
C THR A 73 -0.87 10.16 7.28
N VAL A 74 -1.95 9.63 7.84
CA VAL A 74 -3.01 10.42 8.49
C VAL A 74 -2.78 10.39 9.98
N MET A 75 -2.72 11.56 10.61
CA MET A 75 -2.41 11.74 12.02
C MET A 75 -3.61 12.35 12.74
N SER A 76 -4.32 11.54 13.52
CA SER A 76 -5.41 11.99 14.38
C SER A 76 -4.93 11.98 15.83
N GLU A 77 -5.16 13.07 16.57
CA GLU A 77 -4.59 13.22 17.93
C GLU A 77 -5.25 12.32 18.98
N ASN A 78 -6.58 12.14 18.89
CA ASN A 78 -7.38 11.59 19.98
C ASN A 78 -8.24 10.39 19.58
N THR A 79 -8.35 10.11 18.28
CA THR A 79 -9.25 9.09 17.75
C THR A 79 -8.57 8.26 16.70
N ARG A 80 -9.00 7.01 16.55
CA ARG A 80 -8.59 6.17 15.42
C ARG A 80 -8.99 6.82 14.10
N VAL A 81 -8.11 6.78 13.10
CA VAL A 81 -8.44 7.25 11.74
C VAL A 81 -9.64 6.47 11.20
N SER A 82 -10.65 7.20 10.73
CA SER A 82 -11.89 6.63 10.19
C SER A 82 -11.88 6.62 8.66
N SER A 83 -12.96 6.11 8.05
CA SER A 83 -13.25 6.45 6.66
C SER A 83 -13.63 7.93 6.55
N GLY A 84 -13.41 8.52 5.39
CA GLY A 84 -13.68 9.94 5.16
C GLY A 84 -12.74 10.58 4.15
N ARG A 85 -12.95 11.88 3.95
CA ARG A 85 -12.09 12.73 3.12
C ARG A 85 -11.22 13.60 4.02
N TYR A 86 -9.95 13.66 3.67
CA TYR A 86 -8.92 14.42 4.35
C TYR A 86 -8.21 15.30 3.34
N SER A 87 -7.89 16.53 3.74
CA SER A 87 -7.11 17.47 2.95
C SER A 87 -6.17 18.25 3.84
N LEU A 88 -4.95 18.52 3.35
CA LEU A 88 -3.82 19.07 4.09
C LEU A 88 -4.18 20.34 4.90
N ASP A 89 -4.97 21.23 4.33
CA ASP A 89 -5.27 22.56 4.88
C ASP A 89 -6.66 22.65 5.53
N THR A 90 -7.18 21.53 6.02
CA THR A 90 -8.49 21.48 6.70
C THR A 90 -8.32 21.32 8.20
N SER A 91 -9.34 21.71 8.98
CA SER A 91 -9.35 21.60 10.45
C SER A 91 -9.46 20.15 10.97
N GLY A 92 -9.17 19.16 10.14
CA GLY A 92 -9.24 17.73 10.44
C GLY A 92 -7.89 17.15 10.90
N PRO A 93 -7.78 15.82 10.90
CA PRO A 93 -6.51 15.13 11.13
C PRO A 93 -5.40 15.66 10.20
N ASN A 94 -4.21 15.88 10.77
CA ASN A 94 -3.06 16.31 10.00
C ASN A 94 -2.63 15.19 9.05
N MET A 95 -2.00 15.54 7.92
CA MET A 95 -1.51 14.58 6.95
C MET A 95 -0.08 14.86 6.54
N LEU A 96 0.64 13.78 6.24
CA LEU A 96 1.96 13.80 5.65
C LEU A 96 1.98 12.89 4.43
N GLY A 97 2.30 13.46 3.27
CA GLY A 97 2.68 12.72 2.07
C GLY A 97 4.19 12.74 1.90
N GLY A 98 4.79 11.63 1.48
CA GLY A 98 6.20 11.56 1.12
C GLY A 98 6.38 10.76 -0.15
N TYR A 99 7.15 11.28 -1.10
CA TYR A 99 7.59 10.55 -2.28
C TYR A 99 9.09 10.65 -2.41
N SER A 100 9.73 9.49 -2.49
CA SER A 100 11.17 9.35 -2.58
C SER A 100 11.51 8.42 -3.73
N VAL A 101 12.46 8.81 -4.57
CA VAL A 101 12.96 7.96 -5.65
C VAL A 101 14.46 8.11 -5.80
N THR A 102 15.15 6.98 -5.88
CA THR A 102 16.58 6.88 -6.14
C THR A 102 16.78 6.42 -7.58
N LYS A 103 17.38 7.27 -8.40
CA LYS A 103 17.69 7.00 -9.80
C LYS A 103 19.06 7.58 -10.14
N ASP A 104 19.89 6.82 -10.86
CA ASP A 104 21.19 7.29 -11.34
C ASP A 104 22.09 7.89 -10.23
N ASN A 105 22.11 7.24 -9.06
CA ASN A 105 22.80 7.68 -7.82
C ASN A 105 22.35 9.05 -7.28
N GLN A 106 21.21 9.58 -7.72
CA GLN A 106 20.56 10.74 -7.15
C GLN A 106 19.29 10.32 -6.42
N GLN A 107 19.03 10.97 -5.30
CA GLN A 107 17.79 10.77 -4.54
C GLN A 107 16.95 12.04 -4.62
N LEU A 108 15.74 11.89 -5.13
CA LEU A 108 14.68 12.87 -5.01
C LEU A 108 13.86 12.55 -3.76
N ASN A 109 13.58 13.56 -2.96
CA ASN A 109 12.63 13.50 -1.86
C ASN A 109 11.74 14.74 -1.94
N VAL A 110 10.43 14.53 -1.97
CA VAL A 110 9.40 15.57 -1.94
C VAL A 110 8.32 15.15 -0.95
N THR A 111 7.67 16.12 -0.34
CA THR A 111 6.68 15.89 0.71
C THR A 111 5.45 16.75 0.50
N ALA A 112 4.33 16.33 1.07
CA ALA A 112 3.19 17.20 1.30
C ALA A 112 2.88 17.27 2.79
N THR A 113 2.93 18.47 3.39
CA THR A 113 2.75 18.64 4.83
C THR A 113 2.13 19.99 5.18
N GLY A 114 1.19 19.99 6.12
CA GLY A 114 0.68 21.23 6.70
C GLY A 114 1.84 22.02 7.32
N GLY A 115 2.02 23.28 6.91
CA GLY A 115 3.05 24.18 7.44
C GLY A 115 4.19 24.55 6.48
N THR A 116 4.17 24.08 5.23
CA THR A 116 5.00 24.68 4.18
C THR A 116 4.41 26.00 3.68
N TYR A 117 5.26 26.88 3.13
CA TYR A 117 4.83 28.12 2.47
C TYR A 117 4.58 27.94 0.96
N ALA A 118 4.78 26.73 0.42
CA ALA A 118 4.55 26.45 -0.99
C ALA A 118 3.04 26.33 -1.28
N PRO A 119 2.44 27.23 -2.08
CA PRO A 119 1.00 27.18 -2.38
C PRO A 119 0.62 25.97 -3.25
N GLU A 120 1.60 25.31 -3.86
CA GLU A 120 1.39 24.09 -4.63
C GLU A 120 1.32 22.84 -3.76
N ASP A 121 1.75 22.90 -2.49
CA ASP A 121 1.69 21.74 -1.60
C ASP A 121 0.24 21.37 -1.31
N ALA A 122 -0.14 20.16 -1.71
CA ALA A 122 -1.47 19.65 -1.51
C ALA A 122 -1.43 18.14 -1.34
N LEU A 123 -2.29 17.65 -0.45
CA LEU A 123 -2.62 16.24 -0.35
C LEU A 123 -4.11 16.11 -0.07
N ASN A 124 -4.80 15.39 -0.93
CA ASN A 124 -6.19 14.99 -0.79
C ASN A 124 -6.24 13.47 -0.71
N LEU A 125 -6.89 12.95 0.32
CA LEU A 125 -7.05 11.52 0.58
C LEU A 125 -8.53 11.23 0.84
N GLU A 126 -9.04 10.18 0.22
CA GLU A 126 -10.34 9.59 0.51
C GLU A 126 -10.14 8.14 0.94
N ILE A 127 -10.46 7.84 2.20
CA ILE A 127 -10.52 6.49 2.72
C ILE A 127 -11.96 6.00 2.58
N THR A 128 -12.19 5.09 1.64
CA THR A 128 -13.53 4.54 1.36
C THR A 128 -13.86 3.39 2.30
N LYS A 129 -12.84 2.61 2.71
CA LYS A 129 -12.98 1.54 3.71
C LYS A 129 -11.74 1.50 4.60
N VAL A 130 -11.96 1.32 5.90
CA VAL A 130 -10.90 1.04 6.86
C VAL A 130 -11.44 0.19 8.00
N ASN A 131 -10.66 -0.79 8.42
CA ASN A 131 -10.91 -1.58 9.61
C ASN A 131 -9.57 -1.97 10.25
N ASN A 132 -9.54 -2.98 11.12
CA ASN A 132 -8.30 -3.39 11.78
C ASN A 132 -7.31 -4.14 10.86
N THR A 133 -7.78 -4.68 9.73
CA THR A 133 -7.02 -5.59 8.88
C THR A 133 -6.80 -5.08 7.46
N ALA A 134 -7.52 -4.04 7.03
CA ALA A 134 -7.41 -3.51 5.67
C ALA A 134 -7.83 -2.03 5.58
N VAL A 135 -7.29 -1.36 4.56
CA VAL A 135 -7.67 -0.02 4.14
C VAL A 135 -7.75 0.06 2.61
N GLU A 136 -8.74 0.80 2.11
CA GLU A 136 -8.97 1.07 0.69
C GLU A 136 -9.30 2.55 0.50
N GLY A 137 -8.81 3.13 -0.59
CA GLY A 137 -9.07 4.53 -0.88
C GLY A 137 -8.42 5.06 -2.14
N SER A 138 -8.44 6.38 -2.25
CA SER A 138 -7.83 7.15 -3.34
C SER A 138 -7.14 8.40 -2.83
N PHE A 139 -6.16 8.90 -3.57
CA PHE A 139 -5.44 10.11 -3.21
C PHE A 139 -4.96 10.89 -4.43
N SER A 140 -4.67 12.16 -4.23
CA SER A 140 -4.10 13.07 -5.22
C SER A 140 -3.47 14.27 -4.52
N GLY A 141 -2.72 15.09 -5.25
CA GLY A 141 -2.09 16.28 -4.70
C GLY A 141 -0.85 16.71 -5.48
N ALA A 142 0.00 17.46 -4.81
CA ALA A 142 1.28 17.89 -5.32
C ALA A 142 2.27 17.94 -4.15
N PHE A 143 3.38 17.21 -4.29
CA PHE A 143 4.40 17.10 -3.27
C PHE A 143 5.55 18.02 -3.65
N VAL A 144 6.07 18.75 -2.68
CA VAL A 144 7.04 19.81 -2.91
C VAL A 144 8.38 19.51 -2.24
N ARG A 145 9.43 20.11 -2.77
CA ARG A 145 10.70 20.32 -2.06
C ARG A 145 10.93 21.82 -1.98
N VAL A 146 11.21 22.32 -0.78
CA VAL A 146 11.35 23.76 -0.53
C VAL A 146 12.71 24.08 0.08
N GLU A 147 13.15 25.32 -0.10
CA GLU A 147 14.27 25.95 0.60
C GLU A 147 13.83 27.33 1.08
N GLY A 148 13.56 27.46 2.38
CA GLY A 148 12.91 28.63 2.94
C GLY A 148 11.52 28.84 2.32
N LEU A 149 11.30 30.02 1.72
CA LEU A 149 10.04 30.37 1.03
C LEU A 149 10.02 29.97 -0.45
N LYS A 150 11.10 29.35 -0.95
CA LYS A 150 11.23 29.00 -2.36
C LYS A 150 10.85 27.54 -2.60
N THR A 151 9.89 27.30 -3.48
CA THR A 151 9.63 25.98 -4.04
C THR A 151 10.76 25.62 -5.02
N LEU A 152 11.53 24.58 -4.68
CA LEU A 152 12.61 24.05 -5.55
C LEU A 152 12.07 23.05 -6.57
N GLN A 153 11.03 22.31 -6.21
CA GLN A 153 10.44 21.28 -7.04
C GLN A 153 9.00 21.01 -6.63
N VAL A 154 8.18 20.68 -7.62
CA VAL A 154 6.80 20.20 -7.46
C VAL A 154 6.70 18.88 -8.22
N VAL A 155 6.13 17.87 -7.57
CA VAL A 155 5.80 16.57 -8.16
C VAL A 155 4.30 16.38 -8.05
N SER A 156 3.64 16.30 -9.20
CA SER A 156 2.20 16.11 -9.29
C SER A 156 1.83 14.65 -9.02
N ILE A 157 0.83 14.46 -8.16
CA ILE A 157 0.30 13.15 -7.76
C ILE A 157 -1.17 13.10 -8.19
N ALA A 158 -1.50 12.26 -9.17
CA ALA A 158 -2.84 12.17 -9.72
C ALA A 158 -3.35 10.72 -9.76
N ASN A 159 -4.68 10.57 -9.68
CA ASN A 159 -5.37 9.29 -9.84
C ASN A 159 -4.83 8.17 -8.92
N GLY A 160 -4.36 8.52 -7.73
CA GLY A 160 -3.88 7.56 -6.74
C GLY A 160 -5.03 6.67 -6.26
N LYS A 161 -4.82 5.36 -6.27
CA LYS A 161 -5.74 4.37 -5.70
C LYS A 161 -4.93 3.34 -4.93
N PHE A 162 -5.49 2.86 -3.82
CA PHE A 162 -4.83 1.85 -3.03
C PHE A 162 -5.82 0.91 -2.36
N LYS A 163 -5.33 -0.29 -2.11
CA LYS A 163 -5.89 -1.27 -1.20
C LYS A 163 -4.71 -1.94 -0.50
N ALA A 164 -4.71 -1.97 0.82
CA ALA A 164 -3.60 -2.52 1.58
C ALA A 164 -4.10 -3.29 2.80
N ASP A 165 -3.46 -4.42 3.07
CA ASP A 165 -3.60 -5.12 4.34
C ASP A 165 -2.91 -4.30 5.44
N ILE A 166 -3.60 -4.19 6.57
CA ILE A 166 -3.06 -3.59 7.79
C ILE A 166 -2.45 -4.69 8.64
N LYS A 167 -1.13 -4.67 8.79
CA LYS A 167 -0.44 -5.64 9.63
C LYS A 167 -0.60 -5.27 11.11
N PRO A 168 -0.76 -6.27 12.00
CA PRO A 168 -0.59 -6.05 13.43
C PRO A 168 0.81 -5.51 13.72
N ASN A 169 0.93 -4.63 14.71
CA ASN A 169 2.21 -4.17 15.23
C ASN A 169 2.93 -5.26 16.03
#